data_AF-A0A2T2RHT2-F1
#
_entry.id   AF-A0A2T2RHT2-F1
#
_cell.length_a   1.000
_cell.length_b   1.000
_cell.length_c   1.000
_cell.angle_alpha   90.00
_cell.angle_beta   90.00
_cell.angle_gamma   90.00
#
_symmetry.space_group_name_H-M   'P 1'
#
loop_
_entity.id
_entity.type
_entity.pdbx_description
1 polymer ?
#
loop_
_entity_poly.entity_id
_entity_poly.type
_entity_poly.pdbx_seq_one_letter_code
_entity_poly.pdbx_strand_id
1 'polypeptide(L)'
;MTRPHFLRLPVRTEWPRQRGVTHVLDAGMAPQRVDELLTSAGGLVDVWKLGWGTAYVDAAVSDKVAVCHRHGVLACAGGTLLEVAWLQGSWEAFLDWAAITGFDSVEVSAGASGMPAKDKRLLIEQAVGRFTVLAEVGSKKPDAPVSPEAWADAAVEGLHAGARWVVAEGRESGQAGLYRPDRSVRAELVEALVARAGLDRLIFEAPHTSQQAWLLGRYGANVSLGNIPADAVLGLEALRLGLRADTVATLLGEDAGGA
;
A
#
# COMPACT_ATOMS: atom_id res chain seq x y z
N MET A 1 8.64 7.86 -24.58
CA MET A 1 10.09 7.75 -24.28
C MET A 1 10.55 6.33 -24.60
N THR A 2 11.60 6.18 -25.40
CA THR A 2 12.23 4.88 -25.66
C THR A 2 12.96 4.41 -24.40
N ARG A 3 12.52 3.28 -23.82
CA ARG A 3 13.23 2.67 -22.69
C ARG A 3 14.55 2.06 -23.19
N PRO A 4 15.64 2.12 -22.38
CA PRO A 4 16.86 1.38 -22.70
C PRO A 4 16.57 -0.12 -22.73
N HIS A 5 17.17 -0.84 -23.68
CA HIS A 5 16.90 -2.28 -23.91
C HIS A 5 18.18 -3.13 -23.94
N PHE A 6 19.28 -2.60 -23.39
CA PHE A 6 20.58 -3.28 -23.35
C PHE A 6 20.72 -4.26 -22.17
N LEU A 7 19.76 -4.29 -21.25
CA LEU A 7 19.73 -5.19 -20.09
C LEU A 7 18.59 -6.20 -20.23
N ARG A 8 18.82 -7.42 -19.73
CA ARG A 8 17.76 -8.41 -19.46
C ARG A 8 17.29 -8.20 -18.02
N LEU A 9 16.06 -7.72 -17.85
CA LEU A 9 15.52 -7.32 -16.55
C LEU A 9 14.24 -8.12 -16.24
N PRO A 10 13.87 -8.24 -14.95
CA PRO A 10 12.59 -8.81 -14.56
C PRO A 10 11.40 -8.15 -15.28
N VAL A 11 10.46 -8.96 -15.74
CA VAL A 11 9.23 -8.47 -16.36
C VAL A 11 8.34 -7.84 -15.30
N ARG A 12 7.97 -6.57 -15.50
CA ARG A 12 7.03 -5.84 -14.65
C ARG A 12 5.62 -5.92 -15.22
N THR A 13 4.63 -5.87 -14.33
CA THR A 13 3.23 -5.67 -14.70
C THR A 13 3.01 -4.24 -15.21
N GLU A 14 2.11 -4.11 -16.17
CA GLU A 14 1.72 -2.83 -16.77
C GLU A 14 0.44 -2.28 -16.13
N TRP A 15 0.23 -0.97 -16.28
CA TRP A 15 -0.96 -0.30 -15.79
C TRP A 15 -2.19 -0.68 -16.65
N PRO A 16 -3.40 -0.86 -16.06
CA PRO A 16 -3.70 -0.81 -14.63
C PRO A 16 -3.28 -2.11 -13.92
N ARG A 17 -2.39 -1.99 -12.92
CA ARG A 17 -1.81 -3.15 -12.23
C ARG A 17 -2.82 -3.77 -11.27
N GLN A 18 -2.85 -5.10 -11.25
CA GLN A 18 -3.52 -5.87 -10.20
C GLN A 18 -2.53 -6.33 -9.11
N ARG A 19 -1.30 -6.68 -9.52
CA ARG A 19 -0.16 -7.02 -8.66
C ARG A 19 1.06 -6.19 -9.02
N GLY A 20 2.04 -6.15 -8.13
CA GLY A 20 3.25 -5.34 -8.31
C GLY A 20 2.95 -3.86 -8.15
N VAL A 21 1.94 -3.57 -7.34
CA VAL A 21 1.43 -2.25 -7.01
C VAL A 21 2.47 -1.48 -6.20
N THR A 22 2.65 -0.21 -6.52
CA THR A 22 3.35 0.77 -5.70
C THR A 22 2.32 1.69 -5.06
N HIS A 23 2.14 1.52 -3.75
CA HIS A 23 1.27 2.33 -2.92
C HIS A 23 2.12 3.30 -2.09
N VAL A 24 2.08 4.58 -2.44
CA VAL A 24 2.86 5.66 -1.82
C VAL A 24 2.15 6.21 -0.59
N LEU A 25 2.91 6.59 0.43
CA LEU A 25 2.43 7.36 1.58
C LEU A 25 2.85 8.83 1.43
N ASP A 26 1.87 9.72 1.46
CA ASP A 26 2.03 11.16 1.53
C ASP A 26 1.60 11.66 2.91
N ALA A 27 2.58 12.18 3.67
CA ALA A 27 2.41 12.67 5.03
C ALA A 27 2.11 14.19 5.12
N GLY A 28 1.88 14.88 3.99
CA GLY A 28 1.58 16.33 3.95
C GLY A 28 2.34 17.12 2.89
N MET A 29 2.60 16.53 1.72
CA MET A 29 3.30 17.18 0.62
C MET A 29 2.44 18.24 -0.05
N ALA A 30 3.05 19.34 -0.47
CA ALA A 30 2.38 20.36 -1.27
C ALA A 30 2.02 19.82 -2.67
N PRO A 31 0.88 20.23 -3.27
CA PRO A 31 0.45 19.74 -4.58
C PRO A 31 1.50 19.85 -5.69
N GLN A 32 2.27 20.95 -5.71
CA GLN A 32 3.32 21.18 -6.70
C GLN A 32 4.41 20.11 -6.61
N ARG A 33 4.78 19.72 -5.39
CA ARG A 33 5.80 18.69 -5.17
C ARG A 33 5.31 17.31 -5.58
N VAL A 34 4.03 17.02 -5.33
CA VAL A 34 3.39 15.79 -5.83
C VAL A 34 3.43 15.76 -7.36
N ASP A 35 3.08 16.88 -8.02
CA ASP A 35 3.05 16.99 -9.47
C ASP A 35 4.43 16.81 -10.11
N GLU A 36 5.47 17.42 -9.53
CA GLU A 36 6.86 17.24 -9.95
C GLU A 36 7.30 15.77 -9.89
N LEU A 37 6.98 15.09 -8.79
CA LEU A 37 7.35 13.68 -8.60
C LEU A 37 6.61 12.78 -9.58
N LEU A 38 5.29 12.96 -9.71
CA LEU A 38 4.48 12.15 -10.61
C LEU A 38 4.76 12.44 -12.09
N THR A 39 5.24 13.64 -12.43
CA THR A 39 5.73 13.92 -13.79
C THR A 39 6.89 13.02 -14.18
N SER A 40 7.79 12.71 -13.23
CA SER A 40 8.93 11.83 -13.51
C SER A 40 8.63 10.35 -13.27
N ALA A 41 7.80 10.01 -12.28
CA ALA A 41 7.66 8.66 -11.76
C ALA A 41 6.20 8.15 -11.71
N GLY A 42 5.23 8.91 -12.24
CA GLY A 42 3.80 8.59 -12.15
C GLY A 42 3.44 7.24 -12.76
N GLY A 43 4.09 6.83 -13.85
CA GLY A 43 3.91 5.49 -14.44
C GLY A 43 4.38 4.31 -13.56
N LEU A 44 5.05 4.59 -12.44
CA LEU A 44 5.53 3.62 -11.45
C LEU A 44 4.70 3.62 -10.16
N VAL A 45 3.75 4.55 -10.01
CA VAL A 45 2.86 4.68 -8.86
C VAL A 45 1.46 4.27 -9.26
N ASP A 46 0.79 3.49 -8.41
CA ASP A 46 -0.59 3.07 -8.66
C ASP A 46 -1.56 3.72 -7.68
N VAL A 47 -1.15 3.90 -6.42
CA VAL A 47 -1.97 4.51 -5.35
C VAL A 47 -1.15 5.57 -4.62
N TRP A 48 -1.75 6.74 -4.42
CA TRP A 48 -1.21 7.83 -3.60
C TRP A 48 -2.08 8.02 -2.36
N LYS A 49 -1.64 7.48 -1.22
CA LYS A 49 -2.37 7.58 0.05
C LYS A 49 -2.03 8.87 0.78
N LEU A 50 -3.04 9.70 1.00
CA LEU A 50 -2.96 10.81 1.96
C LEU A 50 -3.06 10.23 3.37
N GLY A 51 -1.91 10.21 4.04
CA GLY A 51 -1.70 9.47 5.27
C GLY A 51 -2.66 9.85 6.39
N TRP A 52 -3.10 8.84 7.15
CA TRP A 52 -3.90 8.98 8.37
C TRP A 52 -5.06 9.98 8.21
N GLY A 53 -4.99 11.12 8.90
CA GLY A 53 -5.97 12.22 8.87
C GLY A 53 -5.52 13.47 8.12
N THR A 54 -4.41 13.42 7.37
CA THR A 54 -3.87 14.60 6.67
C THR A 54 -4.89 15.24 5.73
N ALA A 55 -5.64 14.41 4.99
CA ALA A 55 -6.62 14.90 4.03
C ALA A 55 -7.74 15.75 4.65
N TYR A 56 -8.01 15.60 5.95
CA TYR A 56 -9.01 16.40 6.67
C TYR A 56 -8.49 17.79 7.08
N VAL A 57 -7.18 17.92 7.30
CA VAL A 57 -6.55 19.18 7.73
C VAL A 57 -5.87 19.94 6.60
N ASP A 58 -5.64 19.29 5.46
CA ASP A 58 -4.99 19.87 4.31
C ASP A 58 -5.98 20.68 3.46
N ALA A 59 -5.81 22.00 3.47
CA ALA A 59 -6.62 22.92 2.67
C ALA A 59 -6.47 22.71 1.15
N ALA A 60 -5.40 22.04 0.70
CA ALA A 60 -5.11 21.75 -0.70
C ALA A 60 -5.45 20.30 -1.09
N VAL A 61 -6.25 19.58 -0.30
CA VAL A 61 -6.61 18.17 -0.57
C VAL A 61 -7.18 17.97 -1.98
N SER A 62 -8.09 18.84 -2.43
CA SER A 62 -8.69 18.75 -3.77
C SER A 62 -7.66 18.95 -4.88
N ASP A 63 -6.68 19.83 -4.68
CA ASP A 63 -5.61 20.05 -5.66
C ASP A 63 -4.71 18.81 -5.78
N LYS A 64 -4.42 18.13 -4.66
CA LYS A 64 -3.63 16.89 -4.67
C LYS A 64 -4.37 15.74 -5.33
N VAL A 65 -5.67 15.60 -5.07
CA VAL A 65 -6.52 14.62 -5.78
C VAL A 65 -6.50 14.90 -7.28
N ALA A 66 -6.67 16.16 -7.69
CA ALA A 66 -6.60 16.56 -9.10
C ALA A 66 -5.22 16.28 -9.72
N VAL A 67 -4.13 16.47 -8.98
CA VAL A 67 -2.76 16.08 -9.43
C VAL A 67 -2.69 14.58 -9.69
N CYS A 68 -3.15 13.75 -8.75
CA CYS A 68 -3.14 12.29 -8.91
C CYS A 68 -3.88 11.86 -10.18
N HIS A 69 -5.07 12.42 -10.44
CA HIS A 69 -5.85 12.13 -11.63
C HIS A 69 -5.14 12.50 -12.93
N ARG A 70 -4.43 13.64 -12.99
CA ARG A 70 -3.67 14.05 -14.18
C ARG A 70 -2.58 13.04 -14.56
N HIS A 71 -2.05 12.32 -13.58
CA HIS A 71 -1.01 11.31 -13.77
C HIS A 71 -1.54 9.86 -13.80
N GLY A 72 -2.87 9.67 -13.75
CA GLY A 72 -3.49 8.34 -13.76
C GLY A 72 -3.23 7.51 -12.49
N VAL A 73 -2.97 8.18 -11.37
CA VAL A 73 -2.71 7.59 -10.06
C VAL A 73 -3.97 7.67 -9.20
N LEU A 74 -4.32 6.58 -8.51
CA LEU A 74 -5.48 6.54 -7.63
C LEU A 74 -5.22 7.36 -6.37
N ALA A 75 -6.01 8.40 -6.12
CA ALA A 75 -5.98 9.11 -4.86
C ALA A 75 -6.68 8.29 -3.77
N CYS A 76 -6.01 8.07 -2.63
CA CYS A 76 -6.54 7.27 -1.53
C CYS A 76 -6.60 8.08 -0.22
N ALA A 77 -7.76 8.07 0.44
CA ALA A 77 -7.92 8.61 1.79
C ALA A 77 -7.48 7.58 2.85
N GLY A 78 -6.61 7.99 3.77
CA GLY A 78 -6.05 7.11 4.80
C GLY A 78 -7.07 6.57 5.80
N GLY A 79 -6.89 5.31 6.23
CA GLY A 79 -7.89 4.59 7.01
C GLY A 79 -8.10 5.13 8.42
N THR A 80 -7.07 5.71 9.03
CA THR A 80 -7.20 6.35 10.35
C THR A 80 -8.24 7.48 10.36
N LEU A 81 -8.41 8.22 9.24
CA LEU A 81 -9.46 9.25 9.16
C LEU A 81 -10.86 8.62 9.20
N LEU A 82 -11.08 7.53 8.46
CA LEU A 82 -12.33 6.78 8.50
C LEU A 82 -12.59 6.16 9.88
N GLU A 83 -11.55 5.64 10.55
CA GLU A 83 -11.66 5.16 11.93
C GLU A 83 -12.14 6.25 12.90
N VAL A 84 -11.61 7.47 12.77
CA VAL A 84 -12.06 8.63 13.57
C VAL A 84 -13.50 9.01 13.23
N ALA A 85 -13.87 9.02 11.95
CA ALA A 85 -15.24 9.28 11.52
C ALA A 85 -16.22 8.23 12.08
N TRP A 86 -15.84 6.96 12.06
CA TRP A 86 -16.65 5.89 12.65
C TRP A 86 -16.83 6.04 14.16
N LEU A 87 -15.76 6.35 14.91
CA LEU A 87 -15.84 6.59 16.36
C LEU A 87 -16.83 7.71 16.73
N GLN A 88 -17.04 8.66 15.82
CA GLN A 88 -17.95 9.80 16.01
C GLN A 88 -19.33 9.59 15.38
N GLY A 89 -19.59 8.42 14.78
CA GLY A 89 -20.85 8.16 14.07
C GLY A 89 -21.01 8.91 12.74
N SER A 90 -19.92 9.44 12.19
CA SER A 90 -19.89 10.32 11.01
C SER A 90 -19.26 9.66 9.77
N TRP A 91 -19.19 8.33 9.71
CA TRP A 91 -18.55 7.60 8.61
C TRP A 91 -19.28 7.79 7.27
N GLU A 92 -20.61 7.96 7.26
CA GLU A 92 -21.37 8.27 6.03
C GLU A 92 -20.95 9.63 5.46
N ALA A 93 -20.86 10.65 6.34
CA ALA A 93 -20.40 11.97 5.97
C ALA A 93 -18.94 11.97 5.45
N PHE A 94 -18.09 11.09 6.00
CA PHE A 94 -16.75 10.86 5.45
C PHE A 94 -16.80 10.31 4.02
N LEU A 95 -17.63 9.29 3.74
CA LEU A 95 -17.75 8.72 2.40
C LEU A 95 -18.32 9.75 1.41
N ASP A 96 -19.26 10.59 1.84
CA ASP A 96 -19.78 11.69 1.04
C ASP A 96 -18.73 12.73 0.72
N TRP A 97 -18.00 13.19 1.73
CA TRP A 97 -16.89 14.11 1.54
C TRP A 97 -15.80 13.52 0.63
N ALA A 98 -15.43 12.25 0.81
CA ALA A 98 -14.40 11.60 0.00
C ALA A 98 -14.81 11.54 -1.48
N ALA A 99 -16.08 11.22 -1.75
CA ALA A 99 -16.63 11.19 -3.11
C ALA A 99 -16.68 12.60 -3.73
N ILE A 100 -17.15 13.61 -2.99
CA ILE A 100 -17.22 15.00 -3.47
C ILE A 100 -15.83 15.56 -3.75
N THR A 101 -14.85 15.23 -2.90
CA THR A 101 -13.44 15.64 -3.07
C THR A 101 -12.80 14.94 -4.27
N GLY A 102 -13.35 13.80 -4.70
CA GLY A 102 -12.93 13.06 -5.88
C GLY A 102 -11.93 11.94 -5.59
N PHE A 103 -11.85 11.41 -4.37
CA PHE A 103 -11.00 10.24 -4.11
C PHE A 103 -11.49 9.03 -4.90
N ASP A 104 -10.56 8.33 -5.58
CA ASP A 104 -10.86 7.06 -6.25
C ASP A 104 -10.95 5.90 -5.25
N SER A 105 -10.20 6.01 -4.15
CA SER A 105 -9.98 4.94 -3.20
C SER A 105 -10.13 5.40 -1.75
N VAL A 106 -10.54 4.47 -0.90
CA VAL A 106 -10.54 4.65 0.56
C VAL A 106 -9.92 3.43 1.22
N GLU A 107 -9.12 3.69 2.25
CA GLU A 107 -8.60 2.64 3.12
C GLU A 107 -9.56 2.42 4.29
N VAL A 108 -9.88 1.16 4.60
CA VAL A 108 -10.73 0.77 5.74
C VAL A 108 -9.89 -0.04 6.73
N SER A 109 -9.54 0.60 7.84
CA SER A 109 -8.71 0.04 8.91
C SER A 109 -9.48 -0.04 10.24
N ALA A 110 -8.91 -0.74 11.22
CA ALA A 110 -9.44 -0.83 12.60
C ALA A 110 -8.31 -0.78 13.64
N GLY A 111 -7.12 -0.32 13.25
CA GLY A 111 -5.90 -0.43 14.04
C GLY A 111 -5.85 0.49 15.26
N ALA A 112 -6.63 1.58 15.28
CA ALA A 112 -6.62 2.61 16.32
C ALA A 112 -7.94 2.70 17.12
N SER A 113 -9.07 2.40 16.48
CA SER A 113 -10.42 2.63 17.01
C SER A 113 -10.98 1.50 17.88
N GLY A 114 -10.43 0.28 17.77
CA GLY A 114 -11.07 -0.90 18.39
C GLY A 114 -12.39 -1.30 17.71
N MET A 115 -12.60 -0.85 16.48
CA MET A 115 -13.78 -1.17 15.66
C MET A 115 -14.01 -2.69 15.57
N PRO A 116 -15.19 -3.20 15.92
CA PRO A 116 -15.53 -4.61 15.75
C PRO A 116 -15.42 -5.06 14.29
N ALA A 117 -15.00 -6.31 14.07
CA ALA A 117 -14.84 -6.88 12.73
C ALA A 117 -16.13 -6.79 11.88
N LYS A 118 -17.31 -6.95 12.51
CA LYS A 118 -18.61 -6.80 11.86
C LYS A 118 -18.84 -5.39 11.29
N ASP A 119 -18.36 -4.36 11.99
CA ASP A 119 -18.56 -2.96 11.62
C ASP A 119 -17.56 -2.58 10.52
N LYS A 120 -16.32 -3.08 10.62
CA LYS A 120 -15.33 -2.97 9.55
C LYS A 120 -15.83 -3.59 8.25
N ARG A 121 -16.40 -4.81 8.32
CA ARG A 121 -17.00 -5.50 7.17
C ARG A 121 -18.12 -4.65 6.55
N LEU A 122 -19.04 -4.12 7.37
CA LEU A 122 -20.11 -3.24 6.90
C LEU A 122 -19.54 -2.00 6.20
N LEU A 123 -18.52 -1.35 6.76
CA LEU A 123 -17.89 -0.18 6.12
C LEU A 123 -17.28 -0.53 4.76
N ILE A 124 -16.63 -1.68 4.63
CA ILE A 124 -16.10 -2.15 3.34
C ILE A 124 -17.27 -2.33 2.35
N GLU A 125 -18.32 -3.05 2.74
CA GLU A 125 -19.50 -3.31 1.91
C GLU A 125 -20.21 -2.01 1.46
N GLN A 126 -20.25 -0.98 2.31
CA GLN A 126 -20.81 0.33 1.95
C GLN A 126 -19.88 1.12 1.02
N ALA A 127 -18.56 1.03 1.20
CA ALA A 127 -17.60 1.81 0.43
C ALA A 127 -17.36 1.26 -0.99
N VAL A 128 -17.47 -0.06 -1.21
CA VAL A 128 -17.19 -0.69 -2.53
C VAL A 128 -18.12 -0.22 -3.65
N GLY A 129 -19.30 0.31 -3.32
CA GLY A 129 -20.22 0.88 -4.33
C GLY A 129 -19.74 2.22 -4.92
N ARG A 130 -18.73 2.85 -4.30
CA ARG A 130 -18.29 4.22 -4.61
C ARG A 130 -16.79 4.33 -4.85
N PHE A 131 -16.00 3.41 -4.30
CA PHE A 131 -14.54 3.52 -4.26
C PHE A 131 -13.87 2.18 -4.55
N THR A 132 -12.61 2.23 -5.00
CA THR A 132 -11.68 1.12 -4.81
C THR A 132 -11.32 1.03 -3.33
N VAL A 133 -11.72 -0.06 -2.66
CA VAL A 133 -11.46 -0.23 -1.22
C VAL A 133 -10.17 -1.00 -0.96
N LEU A 134 -9.34 -0.44 -0.08
CA LEU A 134 -8.16 -1.10 0.49
C LEU A 134 -8.45 -1.46 1.95
N ALA A 135 -8.58 -2.74 2.27
CA ALA A 135 -8.81 -3.17 3.66
C ALA A 135 -7.46 -3.34 4.37
N GLU A 136 -7.22 -2.63 5.47
CA GLU A 136 -5.97 -2.77 6.23
C GLU A 136 -6.12 -3.81 7.34
N VAL A 137 -5.23 -4.80 7.40
CA VAL A 137 -5.13 -5.74 8.51
C VAL A 137 -3.94 -5.41 9.39
N GLY A 138 -4.20 -5.36 10.70
CA GLY A 138 -3.18 -5.20 11.71
C GLY A 138 -3.61 -4.36 12.90
N SER A 139 -2.64 -4.03 13.75
CA SER A 139 -2.85 -3.21 14.95
C SER A 139 -1.83 -2.09 14.99
N LYS A 140 -2.30 -0.87 15.32
CA LYS A 140 -1.45 0.31 15.51
C LYS A 140 -0.89 0.40 16.94
N LYS A 141 -1.24 -0.56 17.82
CA LYS A 141 -0.77 -0.62 19.21
C LYS A 141 0.56 -1.40 19.28
N PRO A 142 1.65 -0.81 19.83
CA PRO A 142 2.97 -1.44 19.88
C PRO A 142 2.99 -2.82 20.54
N ASP A 143 2.19 -3.02 21.59
CA ASP A 143 2.16 -4.25 22.39
C ASP A 143 1.01 -5.20 22.03
N ALA A 144 0.29 -4.94 20.92
CA ALA A 144 -0.77 -5.84 20.52
C ALA A 144 -0.20 -7.21 20.10
N PRO A 145 -0.82 -8.31 20.55
CA PRO A 145 -0.41 -9.63 20.10
C PRO A 145 -0.60 -9.75 18.58
N VAL A 146 0.46 -10.19 17.91
CA VAL A 146 0.45 -10.44 16.46
C VAL A 146 0.17 -11.93 16.26
N SER A 147 -1.05 -12.26 15.82
CA SER A 147 -1.43 -13.61 15.41
C SER A 147 -1.47 -13.69 13.88
N PRO A 148 -0.59 -14.49 13.26
CA PRO A 148 -0.62 -14.76 11.82
C PRO A 148 -1.99 -15.20 11.31
N GLU A 149 -2.64 -16.11 12.03
CA GLU A 149 -3.94 -16.66 11.67
C GLU A 149 -5.03 -15.59 11.72
N ALA A 150 -5.07 -14.78 12.78
CA ALA A 150 -6.08 -13.73 12.92
C ALA A 150 -5.95 -12.66 11.83
N TRP A 151 -4.73 -12.28 11.45
CA TRP A 151 -4.51 -11.32 10.37
C TRP A 151 -4.89 -11.92 9.01
N ALA A 152 -4.56 -13.19 8.78
CA ALA A 152 -4.90 -13.89 7.57
C ALA A 152 -6.43 -14.06 7.42
N ASP A 153 -7.15 -14.34 8.51
CA ASP A 153 -8.61 -14.43 8.51
C ASP A 153 -9.25 -13.08 8.25
N ALA A 154 -8.78 -12.03 8.92
CA ALA A 154 -9.23 -10.66 8.66
C ALA A 154 -8.95 -10.20 7.22
N ALA A 155 -7.87 -10.69 6.60
CA ALA A 155 -7.55 -10.40 5.21
C ALA A 155 -8.58 -11.06 4.27
N VAL A 156 -8.86 -12.35 4.48
CA VAL A 156 -9.87 -13.08 3.71
C VAL A 156 -11.26 -12.45 3.89
N GLU A 157 -11.63 -12.07 5.11
CA GLU A 157 -12.89 -11.37 5.38
C GLU A 157 -12.98 -10.04 4.64
N GLY A 158 -11.92 -9.24 4.62
CA GLY A 158 -11.87 -7.99 3.87
C GLY A 158 -12.06 -8.19 2.37
N LEU A 159 -11.44 -9.23 1.80
CA LEU A 159 -11.62 -9.60 0.39
C LEU A 159 -13.05 -10.09 0.10
N HIS A 160 -13.63 -10.91 0.99
CA HIS A 160 -15.02 -11.37 0.85
C HIS A 160 -16.03 -10.24 0.94
N ALA A 161 -15.74 -9.21 1.74
CA ALA A 161 -16.54 -7.98 1.83
C ALA A 161 -16.45 -7.09 0.58
N GLY A 162 -15.52 -7.40 -0.34
CA GLY A 162 -15.37 -6.72 -1.63
C GLY A 162 -14.15 -5.82 -1.76
N ALA A 163 -13.24 -5.78 -0.77
CA ALA A 163 -12.01 -5.02 -0.89
C ALA A 163 -11.19 -5.48 -2.11
N ARG A 164 -10.61 -4.53 -2.85
CA ARG A 164 -9.78 -4.84 -4.01
C ARG A 164 -8.44 -5.41 -3.58
N TRP A 165 -7.84 -4.78 -2.56
CA TRP A 165 -6.58 -5.18 -1.95
C TRP A 165 -6.70 -5.22 -0.43
N VAL A 166 -5.85 -6.03 0.18
CA VAL A 166 -5.59 -6.02 1.62
C VAL A 166 -4.21 -5.44 1.87
N VAL A 167 -4.14 -4.37 2.66
CA VAL A 167 -2.90 -3.78 3.15
C VAL A 167 -2.50 -4.47 4.45
N ALA A 168 -1.31 -5.03 4.51
CA ALA A 168 -0.76 -5.58 5.75
C ALA A 168 0.09 -4.50 6.46
N GLU A 169 -0.35 -4.10 7.65
CA GLU A 169 0.21 -2.98 8.42
C GLU A 169 1.67 -3.22 8.84
N GLY A 170 2.53 -2.27 8.49
CA GLY A 170 3.92 -2.17 8.95
C GLY A 170 4.22 -0.84 9.66
N ARG A 171 3.27 0.11 9.62
CA ARG A 171 3.39 1.52 10.02
C ARG A 171 4.44 2.27 9.19
N GLU A 172 4.42 3.59 9.26
CA GLU A 172 5.47 4.43 8.65
C GLU A 172 6.88 4.12 9.19
N SER A 173 7.00 3.76 10.48
CA SER A 173 8.29 3.46 11.09
C SER A 173 8.89 2.13 10.63
N GLY A 174 8.07 1.18 10.16
CA GLY A 174 8.53 -0.16 9.78
C GLY A 174 9.07 -0.98 10.96
N GLN A 175 8.58 -0.76 12.17
CA GLN A 175 9.08 -1.41 13.41
C GLN A 175 7.98 -2.11 14.22
N ALA A 176 6.79 -2.27 13.64
CA ALA A 176 5.64 -2.93 14.26
C ALA A 176 4.84 -3.69 13.20
N GLY A 177 3.81 -4.43 13.63
CA GLY A 177 2.95 -5.20 12.72
C GLY A 177 3.74 -6.28 11.99
N LEU A 178 3.85 -6.16 10.66
CA LEU A 178 4.70 -6.99 9.79
C LEU A 178 6.16 -7.10 10.26
N TYR A 179 6.63 -6.14 11.05
CA TYR A 179 8.01 -6.04 11.47
C TYR A 179 8.18 -6.23 12.97
N ARG A 180 9.37 -6.71 13.36
CA ARG A 180 9.86 -6.67 14.72
C ARG A 180 10.48 -5.29 15.02
N PRO A 181 10.74 -4.94 16.30
CA PRO A 181 11.36 -3.65 16.64
C PRO A 181 12.71 -3.38 15.96
N ASP A 182 13.46 -4.44 15.63
CA ASP A 182 14.72 -4.40 14.88
C ASP A 182 14.54 -4.25 13.35
N ARG A 183 13.30 -4.05 12.88
CA ARG A 183 12.87 -3.97 11.47
C ARG A 183 12.93 -5.28 10.69
N SER A 184 13.29 -6.40 11.33
CA SER A 184 13.24 -7.71 10.69
C SER A 184 11.80 -8.12 10.38
N VAL A 185 11.60 -8.79 9.25
CA VAL A 185 10.28 -9.22 8.79
C VAL A 185 9.79 -10.41 9.63
N ARG A 186 8.53 -10.37 10.06
CA ARG A 186 7.82 -11.54 10.60
C ARG A 186 7.40 -12.44 9.44
N ALA A 187 8.34 -13.25 8.95
CA ALA A 187 8.12 -14.15 7.82
C ALA A 187 6.90 -15.04 8.04
N GLU A 188 6.69 -15.55 9.25
CA GLU A 188 5.55 -16.37 9.65
C GLU A 188 4.19 -15.70 9.37
N LEU A 189 4.10 -14.38 9.59
CA LEU A 189 2.89 -13.59 9.34
C LEU A 189 2.70 -13.35 7.83
N VAL A 190 3.78 -13.01 7.13
CA VAL A 190 3.75 -12.80 5.67
C VAL A 190 3.31 -14.07 4.96
N GLU A 191 3.88 -15.23 5.31
CA GLU A 191 3.52 -16.51 4.69
C GLU A 191 2.07 -16.91 5.00
N ALA A 192 1.59 -16.67 6.23
CA ALA A 192 0.19 -16.93 6.58
C ALA A 192 -0.78 -16.09 5.75
N LEU A 193 -0.49 -14.79 5.57
CA LEU A 193 -1.26 -13.89 4.71
C LEU A 193 -1.27 -14.40 3.27
N VAL A 194 -0.10 -14.70 2.70
CA VAL A 194 0.01 -15.18 1.31
C VAL A 194 -0.73 -16.50 1.12
N ALA A 195 -0.62 -17.44 2.06
CA ALA A 195 -1.28 -18.73 1.98
C ALA A 195 -2.82 -18.64 2.00
N ARG A 196 -3.38 -17.65 2.70
CA ARG A 196 -4.84 -17.50 2.87
C ARG A 196 -5.48 -16.53 1.88
N ALA A 197 -4.87 -15.36 1.68
CA ALA A 197 -5.43 -14.28 0.87
C ALA A 197 -4.88 -14.21 -0.57
N GLY A 198 -3.76 -14.92 -0.83
CA GLY A 198 -3.08 -14.90 -2.12
C GLY A 198 -2.22 -13.65 -2.33
N LEU A 199 -1.04 -13.84 -2.94
CA LEU A 199 -0.05 -12.78 -3.11
C LEU A 199 -0.57 -11.57 -3.91
N ASP A 200 -1.32 -11.83 -4.99
CA ASP A 200 -1.74 -10.80 -5.95
C ASP A 200 -2.75 -9.79 -5.37
N ARG A 201 -3.36 -10.10 -4.22
CA ARG A 201 -4.35 -9.23 -3.55
C ARG A 201 -3.81 -8.55 -2.29
N LEU A 202 -2.56 -8.84 -1.92
CA LEU A 202 -1.91 -8.28 -0.75
C LEU A 202 -1.01 -7.11 -1.15
N ILE A 203 -0.97 -6.07 -0.31
CA ILE A 203 0.00 -4.98 -0.34
C ILE A 203 0.71 -4.99 1.01
N PHE A 204 2.03 -5.23 1.01
CA PHE A 204 2.80 -5.22 2.24
C PHE A 204 3.40 -3.84 2.46
N GLU A 205 3.07 -3.16 3.56
CA GLU A 205 3.73 -1.90 3.88
C GLU A 205 5.22 -2.12 4.11
N ALA A 206 6.09 -1.43 3.36
CA ALA A 206 7.55 -1.62 3.38
C ALA A 206 8.27 -0.27 3.21
N PRO A 207 8.21 0.61 4.24
CA PRO A 207 8.79 1.95 4.14
C PRO A 207 10.31 1.95 3.99
N HIS A 208 11.02 0.90 4.42
CA HIS A 208 12.48 0.83 4.35
C HIS A 208 12.99 -0.07 3.21
N THR A 209 14.12 0.32 2.60
CA THR A 209 14.79 -0.47 1.55
C THR A 209 15.01 -1.94 1.93
N SER A 210 15.45 -2.23 3.15
CA SER A 210 15.71 -3.61 3.58
C SER A 210 14.46 -4.49 3.56
N GLN A 211 13.30 -3.90 3.87
CA GLN A 211 12.00 -4.58 3.86
C GLN A 211 11.53 -4.80 2.43
N GLN A 212 11.69 -3.79 1.56
CA GLN A 212 11.40 -3.87 0.13
C GLN A 212 12.25 -4.98 -0.51
N ALA A 213 13.56 -5.01 -0.26
CA ALA A 213 14.48 -6.00 -0.78
C ALA A 213 14.14 -7.42 -0.30
N TRP A 214 13.77 -7.59 0.98
CA TRP A 214 13.35 -8.89 1.50
C TRP A 214 12.11 -9.44 0.78
N LEU A 215 11.06 -8.62 0.63
CA LEU A 215 9.82 -9.02 -0.05
C LEU A 215 10.06 -9.30 -1.54
N LEU A 216 10.89 -8.50 -2.20
CA LEU A 216 11.27 -8.70 -3.60
C LEU A 216 12.10 -9.97 -3.80
N GLY A 217 13.05 -10.26 -2.91
CA GLY A 217 13.81 -11.50 -2.95
C GLY A 217 12.93 -12.72 -2.70
N ARG A 218 11.87 -12.60 -1.88
CA ARG A 218 10.98 -13.70 -1.53
C ARG A 218 9.92 -13.99 -2.58
N TYR A 219 9.34 -12.97 -3.19
CA TYR A 219 8.15 -13.07 -4.06
C TYR A 219 8.34 -12.46 -5.47
N GLY A 220 9.54 -11.95 -5.77
CA GLY A 220 9.90 -11.40 -7.07
C GLY A 220 9.45 -9.96 -7.30
N ALA A 221 9.81 -9.44 -8.47
CA ALA A 221 9.65 -8.03 -8.86
C ALA A 221 8.21 -7.48 -8.83
N ASN A 222 7.20 -8.36 -8.78
CA ASN A 222 5.78 -8.01 -8.84
C ASN A 222 5.02 -8.24 -7.51
N VAL A 223 5.71 -8.34 -6.38
CA VAL A 223 5.06 -8.19 -5.07
C VAL A 223 4.56 -6.75 -4.88
N SER A 224 3.35 -6.55 -4.39
CA SER A 224 2.83 -5.20 -4.15
C SER A 224 3.33 -4.64 -2.82
N LEU A 225 3.77 -3.39 -2.82
CA LEU A 225 4.37 -2.74 -1.65
C LEU A 225 3.67 -1.42 -1.33
N GLY A 226 3.43 -1.19 -0.05
CA GLY A 226 2.75 -0.03 0.52
C GLY A 226 3.67 0.82 1.39
N ASN A 227 3.16 1.98 1.82
CA ASN A 227 3.93 3.01 2.52
C ASN A 227 5.30 3.32 1.92
N ILE A 228 5.38 3.30 0.59
CA ILE A 228 6.60 3.72 -0.11
C ILE A 228 6.74 5.24 0.06
N PRO A 229 7.86 5.75 0.60
CA PRO A 229 8.10 7.18 0.62
C PRO A 229 8.09 7.75 -0.80
N ALA A 230 7.48 8.92 -0.97
CA ALA A 230 7.29 9.54 -2.29
C ALA A 230 8.60 9.75 -3.06
N ASP A 231 9.70 10.06 -2.37
CA ASP A 231 11.04 10.22 -2.93
C ASP A 231 11.77 8.90 -3.20
N ALA A 232 11.25 7.78 -2.71
CA ALA A 232 11.83 6.45 -2.88
C ALA A 232 11.28 5.66 -4.08
N VAL A 233 10.29 6.19 -4.83
CA VAL A 233 9.62 5.45 -5.92
C VAL A 233 10.59 4.92 -6.98
N LEU A 234 11.51 5.76 -7.48
CA LEU A 234 12.52 5.32 -8.45
C LEU A 234 13.50 4.30 -7.82
N GLY A 235 13.85 4.49 -6.55
CA GLY A 235 14.69 3.56 -5.80
C GLY A 235 14.03 2.19 -5.66
N LEU A 236 12.72 2.15 -5.45
CA LEU A 236 11.95 0.91 -5.45
C LEU A 236 11.93 0.24 -6.82
N GLU A 237 11.68 0.99 -7.89
CA GLU A 237 11.67 0.38 -9.23
C GLU A 237 13.06 -0.16 -9.60
N ALA A 238 14.14 0.51 -9.18
CA ALA A 238 15.49 -0.03 -9.32
C ALA A 238 15.68 -1.36 -8.55
N LEU A 239 15.13 -1.48 -7.33
CA LEU A 239 15.12 -2.76 -6.61
C LEU A 239 14.31 -3.82 -7.36
N ARG A 240 13.13 -3.48 -7.88
CA ARG A 240 12.27 -4.41 -8.63
C ARG A 240 12.96 -4.96 -9.88
N LEU A 241 13.83 -4.16 -10.50
CA LEU A 241 14.57 -4.54 -11.70
C LEU A 241 15.94 -5.18 -11.41
N GLY A 242 16.31 -5.35 -10.14
CA GLY A 242 17.65 -5.86 -9.77
C GLY A 242 18.78 -4.88 -10.08
N LEU A 243 18.48 -3.59 -10.26
CA LEU A 243 19.45 -2.53 -10.59
C LEU A 243 20.07 -1.87 -9.36
N ARG A 244 19.81 -2.42 -8.18
CA ARG A 244 20.36 -1.96 -6.90
C ARG A 244 20.90 -3.15 -6.13
N ALA A 245 22.07 -2.96 -5.49
CA ALA A 245 22.89 -4.01 -4.90
C ALA A 245 22.09 -5.01 -4.05
N ASP A 246 21.11 -4.53 -3.28
CA ASP A 246 20.24 -5.31 -2.41
C ASP A 246 19.46 -6.45 -3.13
N THR A 247 19.29 -6.35 -4.45
CA THR A 247 18.45 -7.25 -5.27
C THR A 247 19.14 -7.80 -6.51
N VAL A 248 20.39 -7.42 -6.78
CA VAL A 248 21.15 -7.92 -7.94
C VAL A 248 21.24 -9.44 -7.90
N ALA A 249 21.73 -10.00 -6.79
CA ALA A 249 21.93 -11.43 -6.68
C ALA A 249 20.61 -12.22 -6.66
N THR A 250 19.55 -11.68 -6.06
CA THR A 250 18.27 -12.40 -5.92
C THR A 250 17.40 -12.35 -7.16
N LEU A 251 17.50 -11.29 -7.98
CA LEU A 251 16.64 -11.11 -9.16
C LEU A 251 17.37 -11.29 -10.49
N LEU A 252 18.69 -11.13 -10.52
CA LEU A 252 19.52 -11.32 -11.72
C LEU A 252 20.52 -12.47 -11.57
N GLY A 253 20.73 -12.97 -10.36
CA GLY A 253 21.63 -14.09 -10.09
C GLY A 253 20.98 -15.43 -10.41
N GLU A 254 20.97 -15.81 -11.69
CA GLU A 254 21.38 -17.14 -12.20
C GLU A 254 21.20 -17.16 -13.74
N ASP A 255 22.28 -16.78 -14.42
CA ASP A 255 22.65 -17.14 -15.80
C ASP A 255 24.20 -17.35 -15.84
N ALA A 256 24.78 -17.93 -14.78
CA ALA A 256 26.23 -18.17 -14.65
C ALA A 256 26.59 -19.63 -14.25
N GLY A 257 25.68 -20.58 -14.47
CA GLY A 257 25.86 -21.99 -14.09
C GLY A 257 25.35 -22.99 -15.13
N GLY A 258 25.28 -22.61 -16.40
CA GLY A 258 24.85 -23.48 -17.50
C GLY A 258 25.84 -23.48 -18.66
N ALA A 259 26.85 -24.34 -18.57
CA ALA A 259 27.63 -24.89 -19.68
C ALA A 259 28.12 -26.29 -19.28
#